data_AF-A0A9D5VF16-F1
#
_entry.id   AF-A0A9D5VF16-F1
#
_cell.length_a   1.000
_cell.length_b   1.000
_cell.length_c   1.000
_cell.angle_alpha   90.00
_cell.angle_beta   90.00
_cell.angle_gamma   90.00
#
_symmetry.space_group_name_H-M   'P 1'
#
loop_
_entity.id
_entity.type
_entity.pdbx_description
1 polymer ?
#
loop_
_entity_poly.entity_id
_entity_poly.type
_entity_poly.pdbx_seq_one_letter_code
_entity_poly.pdbx_strand_id
1 'polypeptide(L)' 'MISFAEARERVMAGVAPITRTERIDVWAGLGRVLATSILATLDVPNHDNSAMDGYGVRLADL' A
#
# COMPACT_ATOMS: atom_id res chain seq x y z
N MET A 1 26.41 0.74 33.00
CA MET A 1 26.39 0.51 31.54
C MET A 1 24.96 0.15 31.18
N ILE A 2 24.34 0.82 30.21
CA ILE A 2 22.98 0.48 29.77
C ILE A 2 23.04 -0.61 28.70
N SER A 3 21.96 -1.38 28.58
CA SER A 3 21.80 -2.35 27.50
C SER A 3 21.60 -1.67 26.15
N PHE A 4 21.81 -2.42 25.06
CA PHE A 4 21.51 -1.95 23.71
C PHE A 4 20.05 -1.55 23.52
N ALA A 5 19.11 -2.32 24.09
CA ALA A 5 17.69 -2.05 24.00
C ALA A 5 17.32 -0.71 24.67
N GLU A 6 17.83 -0.48 25.88
CA GLU A 6 17.65 0.80 26.59
C GLU A 6 18.30 1.96 25.84
N ALA A 7 19.49 1.76 25.26
CA ALA A 7 20.14 2.78 24.45
C ALA A 7 19.28 3.15 23.22
N ARG A 8 18.75 2.15 22.52
CA ARG A 8 17.86 2.34 21.36
C ARG A 8 16.59 3.09 21.74
N GLU A 9 15.93 2.68 22.82
CA GLU A 9 14.70 3.31 23.28
C GLU A 9 14.91 4.78 23.64
N ARG A 10 15.99 5.11 24.34
CA ARG A 10 16.35 6.51 24.66
C ARG A 10 16.57 7.36 23.42
N VAL A 11 17.25 6.82 22.40
CA VAL A 11 17.44 7.53 21.12
C VAL A 11 16.09 7.75 20.44
N MET A 12 15.26 6.71 20.33
CA MET A 12 13.96 6.81 19.67
C MET A 12 13.00 7.76 20.40
N ALA A 13 13.07 7.84 21.73
CA ALA A 13 12.26 8.76 22.53
C ALA A 13 12.56 10.24 22.25
N GLY A 14 13.74 10.56 21.71
CA GLY A 14 14.13 11.93 21.34
C GLY A 14 13.77 12.33 19.91
N VAL A 15 13.19 11.44 19.11
CA VAL A 15 12.94 11.69 17.68
C VAL A 15 11.44 11.77 17.42
N ALA A 16 11.01 12.84 16.73
CA ALA A 16 9.67 12.96 16.19
C ALA A 16 9.67 12.56 14.70
N PRO A 17 8.61 11.89 14.21
CA PRO A 17 8.44 11.64 12.78
C PRO A 17 8.42 12.95 11.97
N ILE A 18 8.95 12.90 10.75
CA ILE A 18 8.85 14.03 9.81
C ILE A 18 7.39 14.12 9.33
N THR A 19 6.78 15.29 9.53
CA THR A 19 5.36 15.53 9.16
C THR A 19 5.20 16.30 7.85
N ARG A 20 6.28 16.85 7.29
CA ARG A 20 6.23 17.55 6.01
C ARG A 20 6.01 16.54 4.89
N THR A 21 5.04 16.84 4.03
CA THR A 21 4.66 16.01 2.89
C THR A 21 4.81 16.79 1.59
N GLU A 22 4.85 16.06 0.48
CA GLU A 22 4.82 16.61 -0.87
C GLU A 22 4.02 15.67 -1.76
N ARG A 23 3.53 16.20 -2.89
CA ARG A 23 2.94 15.39 -3.96
C ARG A 23 3.94 15.33 -5.10
N ILE A 24 4.27 14.11 -5.51
CA ILE A 24 5.23 13.79 -6.55
C ILE A 24 4.58 12.84 -7.56
N ASP A 25 5.18 12.72 -8.74
CA ASP A 25 4.80 11.69 -9.70
C ASP A 25 5.10 10.28 -9.16
N VAL A 26 4.26 9.32 -9.56
CA VAL A 26 4.38 7.92 -9.10
C VAL A 26 5.76 7.31 -9.44
N TRP A 27 6.34 7.72 -10.57
CA TRP A 27 7.66 7.27 -11.02
C TRP A 27 8.80 7.72 -10.09
N ALA A 28 8.61 8.82 -9.37
CA ALA A 28 9.56 9.33 -8.37
C ALA A 28 9.31 8.74 -6.96
N GLY A 29 8.34 7.84 -6.81
CA GLY A 29 7.91 7.31 -5.51
C GLY A 29 8.82 6.23 -4.92
N LEU A 30 9.72 5.63 -5.70
CA LEU A 30 10.58 4.54 -5.21
C LEU A 30 11.48 5.00 -4.05
N GLY A 31 11.41 4.30 -2.92
CA GLY A 31 12.17 4.64 -1.70
C GLY A 31 11.55 5.76 -0.84
N ARG A 32 10.40 6.31 -1.22
CA ARG A 32 9.63 7.28 -0.41
C ARG A 32 8.72 6.54 0.58
N VAL A 33 8.32 7.24 1.65
CA VAL A 33 7.32 6.75 2.62
C VAL A 33 5.99 7.45 2.35
N LEU A 34 4.90 6.67 2.30
CA LEU A 34 3.55 7.23 2.14
C LEU A 34 3.20 8.11 3.33
N ALA A 35 2.75 9.33 3.04
CA ALA A 35 2.26 10.25 4.06
C ALA A 35 0.88 9.87 4.60
N THR A 36 0.05 9.22 3.78
CA THR A 36 -1.32 8.79 4.11
C THR A 36 -1.61 7.46 3.41
N SER A 37 -2.59 6.71 3.91
CA SER A 37 -3.12 5.53 3.21
C SER A 37 -3.64 5.89 1.82
N ILE A 38 -3.43 5.01 0.85
CA ILE A 38 -4.00 5.12 -0.49
C ILE A 38 -5.17 4.13 -0.57
N LEU A 39 -6.36 4.67 -0.81
CA LEU A 39 -7.58 3.87 -0.91
C LEU A 39 -7.96 3.73 -2.39
N ALA A 40 -8.34 2.52 -2.80
CA ALA A 40 -8.90 2.30 -4.12
C ALA A 40 -10.22 3.08 -4.25
N THR A 41 -10.39 3.80 -5.36
CA THR A 41 -11.62 4.55 -5.65
C THR A 41 -12.57 3.77 -6.53
N LEU A 42 -12.14 2.61 -7.04
CA LEU A 42 -12.84 1.79 -8.03
C LEU A 42 -12.48 0.32 -7.80
N ASP A 43 -13.42 -0.58 -8.08
CA ASP A 43 -13.16 -2.01 -8.15
C ASP A 43 -12.28 -2.33 -9.37
N VAL A 44 -11.36 -3.28 -9.19
CA VAL A 44 -10.49 -3.77 -10.26
C VAL A 44 -10.43 -5.31 -10.15
N PRO A 45 -11.05 -6.05 -11.09
CA PRO A 45 -11.79 -5.58 -12.26
C PRO A 45 -13.10 -4.87 -11.88
N ASN A 46 -13.54 -3.95 -12.74
CA ASN A 46 -14.75 -3.15 -12.52
C ASN A 46 -16.05 -3.87 -12.90
N HIS A 47 -15.97 -5.07 -13.46
CA HIS A 47 -17.08 -5.92 -13.83
C HIS A 47 -16.63 -7.38 -13.93
N ASP A 48 -17.60 -8.31 -13.95
CA ASP A 48 -17.32 -9.72 -14.24
C ASP A 48 -16.71 -9.86 -15.64
N ASN A 49 -15.63 -10.63 -15.75
CA ASN A 49 -14.97 -10.92 -17.00
C ASN A 49 -14.50 -12.37 -17.04
N SER A 50 -14.35 -12.92 -18.26
CA SER A 50 -13.80 -14.26 -18.41
C SER A 50 -12.30 -14.24 -18.10
N ALA A 51 -11.84 -15.22 -17.32
CA ALA A 51 -10.42 -15.42 -17.04
C ALA A 51 -9.68 -16.08 -18.23
N MET A 52 -10.41 -16.66 -19.18
CA MET A 52 -9.88 -17.46 -20.29
C MET A 52 -10.68 -17.21 -21.57
N ASP A 53 -10.09 -17.58 -22.70
CA ASP A 53 -10.84 -17.71 -23.96
C ASP A 53 -11.78 -18.93 -23.89
N GLY A 54 -13.02 -18.77 -24.34
CA GLY A 54 -14.02 -19.83 -24.29
C GLY A 54 -15.44 -19.31 -24.52
N TYR A 55 -16.43 -20.02 -23.97
CA TYR A 55 -17.84 -19.70 -24.11
C TYR A 55 -18.47 -19.43 -22.74
N GLY A 56 -19.18 -18.30 -22.61
CA GLY A 56 -20.03 -18.04 -21.46
C GLY A 56 -21.30 -18.90 -21.55
N VAL A 57 -21.42 -19.88 -20.66
CA VAL A 57 -22.55 -20.83 -20.65
C VAL A 57 -23.49 -20.56 -19.48
N ARG A 58 -24.77 -20.87 -19.66
CA ARG A 58 -25.73 -20.92 -18.56
C ARG A 58 -25.77 -22.34 -18.03
N LEU A 59 -25.65 -22.52 -16.72
CA LEU A 59 -25.68 -23.86 -16.12
C LEU A 59 -26.98 -24.62 -16.41
N ALA A 60 -28.10 -23.92 -16.61
CA ALA A 60 -29.40 -24.52 -16.93
C ALA A 60 -29.51 -25.09 -18.35
N ASP A 61 -28.61 -24.70 -19.26
CA ASP A 61 -28.62 -25.14 -20.66
C ASP A 61 -27.62 -26.32 -20.90
N LEU A 62 -27.08 -26.89 -19.82
CA LEU A 62 -26.07 -27.97 -19.82
C LEU A 62 -26.65 -29.31 -19.37
#